data_AF-A0A0Q5STH6-F1
#
_entry.id   AF-A0A0Q5STH6-F1
#
_cell.length_a   1.000
_cell.length_b   1.000
_cell.length_c   1.000
_cell.angle_alpha   90.00
_cell.angle_beta   90.00
_cell.angle_gamma   90.00
#
_symmetry.space_group_name_H-M   'P 1'
#
loop_
_entity.id
_entity.type
_entity.pdbx_description
1 polymer ?
#
loop_
_entity_poly.entity_id
_entity_poly.type
_entity_poly.pdbx_seq_one_letter_code
_entity_poly.pdbx_strand_id
1 'polypeptide(L)'
;MATKKSASKATKQITEADGEKLKELFVDGLKDIYWAEKNLAKALVKMAKNATSDELKSAFELHTTQTEEQIKTVEQVFEIIGEKAQAKKCAAMEGLIEEANEIIESTDKGTMVRDCGLIMAAQKVEHYEIASYGTLRNVARTLGYEDAATLLQQTLDQEGETDHILTGLAEGYVNEQASVEQ
;
A
#
# COMPACT_ATOMS: atom_id res chain seq x y z
N MET A 1 -34.97 -36.39 -4.04
CA MET A 1 -33.90 -35.55 -4.63
C MET A 1 -34.48 -34.18 -4.92
N ALA A 2 -34.21 -33.19 -4.07
CA ALA A 2 -34.65 -31.80 -4.28
C ALA A 2 -33.53 -31.03 -5.00
N THR A 3 -33.76 -30.71 -6.27
CA THR A 3 -32.85 -29.89 -7.08
C THR A 3 -32.92 -28.44 -6.62
N LYS A 4 -31.90 -27.97 -5.90
CA LYS A 4 -31.68 -26.53 -5.63
C LYS A 4 -31.37 -25.83 -6.96
N LYS A 5 -32.29 -24.97 -7.38
CA LYS A 5 -32.11 -24.04 -8.50
C LYS A 5 -31.09 -22.99 -8.06
N SER A 6 -29.91 -22.98 -8.70
CA SER A 6 -28.90 -21.95 -8.53
C SER A 6 -29.51 -20.58 -8.89
N ALA A 7 -29.48 -19.64 -7.95
CA ALA A 7 -29.86 -18.27 -8.21
C ALA A 7 -28.75 -17.61 -9.04
N SER A 8 -29.02 -17.38 -10.33
CA SER A 8 -28.19 -16.56 -11.20
C SER A 8 -28.06 -15.16 -10.58
N LYS A 9 -26.85 -14.80 -10.13
CA LYS A 9 -26.53 -13.46 -9.65
C LYS A 9 -26.74 -12.50 -10.83
N ALA A 10 -27.76 -11.65 -10.76
CA ALA A 10 -28.04 -10.68 -11.80
C ALA A 10 -26.90 -9.64 -11.83
N THR A 11 -26.00 -9.75 -12.81
CA THR A 11 -25.03 -8.70 -13.10
C THR A 11 -25.81 -7.52 -13.67
N LYS A 12 -25.99 -6.47 -12.87
CA LYS A 12 -26.52 -5.20 -13.36
C LYS A 12 -25.51 -4.69 -14.41
N GLN A 13 -25.91 -4.65 -15.67
CA GLN A 13 -25.03 -4.13 -16.73
C GLN A 13 -24.71 -2.67 -16.43
N ILE A 14 -23.42 -2.32 -16.42
CA ILE A 14 -22.93 -0.95 -16.29
C ILE A 14 -23.41 -0.19 -17.53
N THR A 15 -24.09 0.95 -17.33
CA THR A 15 -24.46 1.82 -18.45
C THR A 15 -23.23 2.54 -18.97
N GLU A 16 -23.24 3.02 -20.21
CA GLU A 16 -22.11 3.80 -20.77
C GLU A 16 -21.75 5.00 -19.87
N ALA A 17 -22.77 5.71 -19.37
CA ALA A 17 -22.60 6.84 -18.46
C ALA A 17 -22.01 6.43 -17.09
N ASP A 18 -22.35 5.25 -16.57
CA ASP A 18 -21.73 4.72 -15.35
C ASP A 18 -20.27 4.32 -15.59
N GLY A 19 -19.96 3.82 -16.80
CA GLY A 19 -18.60 3.45 -17.22
C GLY A 19 -17.67 4.66 -17.31
N GLU A 20 -18.12 5.77 -17.90
CA GLU A 20 -17.33 7.01 -17.98
C GLU A 20 -17.00 7.56 -16.58
N LYS A 21 -18.01 7.67 -15.70
CA LYS A 21 -17.80 8.11 -14.31
C LYS A 21 -16.90 7.18 -13.51
N LEU A 22 -17.00 5.88 -13.75
CA LEU A 22 -16.13 4.90 -13.12
C LEU A 22 -14.69 5.05 -13.62
N LYS A 23 -14.48 5.34 -14.91
CA LYS A 23 -13.15 5.67 -15.45
C LYS A 23 -12.59 6.95 -14.81
N GLU A 24 -13.39 8.00 -14.67
CA GLU A 24 -12.97 9.23 -13.98
C GLU A 24 -12.52 8.95 -12.55
N LEU A 25 -13.32 8.18 -11.79
CA LEU A 25 -12.98 7.78 -10.43
C LEU A 25 -11.71 6.91 -10.37
N PHE A 26 -11.54 6.00 -11.33
CA PHE A 26 -10.34 5.18 -11.44
C PHE A 26 -9.09 6.02 -11.68
N VAL A 27 -9.15 6.95 -12.63
CA VAL A 27 -8.05 7.87 -12.93
C VAL A 27 -7.71 8.73 -11.71
N ASP A 28 -8.71 9.24 -11.00
CA ASP A 28 -8.47 10.01 -9.77
C ASP A 28 -7.82 9.17 -8.67
N GLY A 29 -8.24 7.91 -8.51
CA GLY A 29 -7.58 6.96 -7.59
C GLY A 29 -6.14 6.66 -7.98
N LEU A 30 -5.82 6.51 -9.27
CA LEU A 30 -4.44 6.34 -9.75
C LEU A 30 -3.58 7.58 -9.46
N LYS A 31 -4.15 8.79 -9.59
CA LYS A 31 -3.42 10.03 -9.27
C LYS A 31 -3.11 10.14 -7.78
N ASP A 32 -4.02 9.68 -6.93
CA ASP A 32 -3.86 9.65 -5.47
C ASP A 32 -2.77 8.65 -5.06
N ILE A 33 -2.84 7.40 -5.53
CA ILE A 33 -1.83 6.39 -5.18
C ILE A 33 -0.46 6.75 -5.76
N TYR A 34 -0.40 7.30 -6.99
CA TYR A 34 0.87 7.78 -7.56
C TYR A 34 1.52 8.89 -6.74
N TRP A 35 0.72 9.76 -6.10
CA TRP A 35 1.27 10.72 -5.16
C TRP A 35 1.72 10.04 -3.86
N ALA A 36 0.94 9.09 -3.35
CA ALA A 36 1.24 8.34 -2.14
C ALA A 36 2.62 7.68 -2.24
N GLU A 37 2.84 6.83 -3.25
CA GLU A 37 4.10 6.12 -3.50
C GLU A 37 5.31 7.07 -3.54
N LYS A 38 5.19 8.19 -4.26
CA LYS A 38 6.29 9.16 -4.43
C LYS A 38 6.68 9.87 -3.13
N ASN A 39 5.74 10.01 -2.21
CA ASN A 39 6.02 10.61 -0.91
C ASN A 39 6.44 9.55 0.10
N LEU A 40 5.86 8.35 0.02
CA LEU A 40 6.25 7.20 0.83
C LEU A 40 7.72 6.82 0.61
N ALA A 41 8.20 6.75 -0.63
CA ALA A 41 9.61 6.46 -0.93
C ALA A 41 10.59 7.36 -0.14
N LYS A 42 10.25 8.65 0.03
CA LYS A 42 11.07 9.59 0.80
C LYS A 42 10.93 9.37 2.30
N ALA A 43 9.73 9.03 2.77
CA ALA A 43 9.45 8.73 4.16
C ALA A 43 10.18 7.46 4.60
N LEU A 44 10.19 6.40 3.77
CA LEU A 44 10.88 5.14 4.04
C LEU A 44 12.39 5.34 4.24
N VAL A 45 13.04 6.18 3.42
CA VAL A 45 14.44 6.56 3.63
C VAL A 45 14.66 7.24 4.98
N LYS A 46 13.70 8.06 5.46
CA LYS A 46 13.77 8.67 6.79
C LYS A 46 13.55 7.64 7.90
N MET A 47 12.60 6.72 7.72
CA MET A 47 12.31 5.64 8.67
C MET A 47 13.49 4.69 8.83
N ALA A 48 14.10 4.25 7.72
CA ALA A 48 15.33 3.43 7.72
C ALA A 48 16.48 4.07 8.52
N LYS A 49 16.67 5.40 8.40
CA LYS A 49 17.69 6.13 9.15
C LYS A 49 17.42 6.24 10.65
N ASN A 50 16.17 6.03 11.07
CA ASN A 50 15.73 6.18 12.45
C ASN A 50 15.36 4.85 13.11
N ALA A 51 15.32 3.76 12.36
CA ALA A 51 15.28 2.39 12.88
C ALA A 51 16.59 2.04 13.60
N THR A 52 16.48 1.20 14.61
CA THR A 52 17.60 0.79 15.47
C THR A 52 18.12 -0.59 15.11
N SER A 53 17.23 -1.56 14.84
CA SER A 53 17.65 -2.89 14.38
C SER A 53 18.07 -2.88 12.91
N ASP A 54 19.04 -3.73 12.59
CA ASP A 54 19.51 -3.91 11.22
C ASP A 54 18.40 -4.56 10.36
N GLU A 55 17.57 -5.42 10.96
CA GLU A 55 16.44 -6.07 10.32
C GLU A 55 15.35 -5.06 9.90
N LEU A 56 14.93 -4.17 10.81
CA LEU A 56 13.92 -3.15 10.49
C LEU A 56 14.43 -2.13 9.47
N LYS A 57 15.70 -1.74 9.60
CA LYS A 57 16.35 -0.88 8.62
C LYS A 57 16.37 -1.52 7.24
N SER A 58 16.75 -2.80 7.16
CA SER A 58 16.79 -3.56 5.91
C SER A 58 15.40 -3.69 5.28
N ALA A 59 14.37 -3.91 6.10
CA ALA A 59 12.98 -3.94 5.62
C ALA A 59 12.56 -2.61 4.99
N PHE A 60 12.86 -1.46 5.61
CA PHE A 60 12.56 -0.15 5.02
C PHE A 60 13.38 0.16 3.76
N GLU A 61 14.64 -0.27 3.69
CA GLU A 61 15.48 -0.10 2.49
C GLU A 61 15.00 -0.96 1.32
N LEU A 62 14.60 -2.20 1.60
CA LEU A 62 13.96 -3.08 0.61
C LEU A 62 12.66 -2.46 0.11
N HIS A 63 11.79 -2.03 1.03
CA HIS A 63 10.50 -1.46 0.67
C HIS A 63 10.66 -0.15 -0.11
N THR A 64 11.64 0.69 0.23
CA THR A 64 11.98 1.88 -0.59
C THR A 64 12.25 1.51 -2.05
N THR A 65 13.00 0.42 -2.28
CA THR A 65 13.34 -0.05 -3.63
C THR A 65 12.08 -0.56 -4.35
N GLN A 66 11.23 -1.31 -3.66
CA GLN A 66 9.95 -1.79 -4.19
C GLN A 66 9.03 -0.61 -4.56
N THR A 67 8.87 0.38 -3.67
CA THR A 67 8.12 1.62 -3.92
C THR A 67 8.62 2.36 -5.17
N GLU A 68 9.94 2.47 -5.37
CA GLU A 68 10.49 3.09 -6.59
C GLU A 68 10.15 2.33 -7.88
N GLU A 69 9.96 1.01 -7.80
CA GLU A 69 9.47 0.19 -8.92
C GLU A 69 7.95 0.33 -9.09
N GLN A 70 7.19 0.34 -7.99
CA GLN A 70 5.73 0.52 -7.99
C GLN A 70 5.32 1.86 -8.59
N ILE A 71 6.09 2.93 -8.36
CA ILE A 71 5.91 4.24 -9.05
C ILE A 71 5.94 4.06 -10.57
N LYS A 72 6.89 3.29 -11.10
CA LYS A 72 7.00 3.02 -12.55
C LYS A 72 5.86 2.14 -13.03
N THR A 73 5.43 1.17 -12.21
CA THR A 73 4.25 0.34 -12.49
C THR A 73 2.99 1.18 -12.63
N VAL A 74 2.77 2.16 -11.75
CA VAL A 74 1.62 3.07 -11.84
C VAL A 74 1.73 3.97 -13.09
N GLU A 75 2.92 4.41 -13.47
CA GLU A 75 3.14 5.13 -14.74
C GLU A 75 2.76 4.28 -15.96
N GLN A 76 3.13 3.00 -15.98
CA GLN A 76 2.70 2.07 -17.03
C GLN A 76 1.18 1.86 -17.05
N VAL A 77 0.53 1.81 -15.88
CA VAL A 77 -0.94 1.74 -15.79
C VAL A 77 -1.58 2.97 -16.43
N PHE A 78 -1.06 4.18 -16.19
CA PHE A 78 -1.53 5.39 -16.87
C PHE A 78 -1.39 5.29 -18.39
N GLU A 79 -0.25 4.80 -18.89
CA GLU A 79 -0.02 4.59 -20.33
C GLU A 79 -1.03 3.62 -20.96
N ILE A 80 -1.28 2.47 -20.30
CA ILE A 80 -2.23 1.44 -20.77
C ILE A 80 -3.63 2.02 -20.97
N ILE A 81 -4.06 2.92 -20.08
CA ILE A 81 -5.42 3.51 -20.13
C ILE A 81 -5.50 4.78 -20.99
N GLY A 82 -4.38 5.18 -21.61
CA GLY A 82 -4.30 6.35 -22.47
C GLY A 82 -4.37 7.68 -21.72
N GLU A 83 -3.95 7.70 -20.46
CA GLU A 83 -3.97 8.89 -19.60
C GLU A 83 -2.55 9.34 -19.27
N LYS A 84 -2.35 10.64 -19.04
CA LYS A 84 -1.04 11.15 -18.60
C LYS A 84 -0.88 10.93 -17.10
N ALA A 85 0.24 10.31 -16.70
CA ALA A 85 0.59 10.20 -15.30
C ALA A 85 0.65 11.58 -14.62
N GLN A 86 -0.13 11.74 -13.57
CA GLN A 86 -0.23 12.96 -12.81
C GLN A 86 -0.43 12.63 -11.34
N ALA A 87 0.32 13.27 -10.45
CA ALA A 87 0.13 13.11 -9.02
C ALA A 87 -0.92 14.09 -8.51
N LYS A 88 -1.84 13.62 -7.68
CA LYS A 88 -2.78 14.46 -6.91
C LYS A 88 -2.53 14.19 -5.43
N LYS A 89 -2.42 15.26 -4.65
CA LYS A 89 -2.10 15.15 -3.22
C LYS A 89 -3.07 14.18 -2.51
N CYS A 90 -2.53 13.10 -1.95
CA CYS A 90 -3.27 12.16 -1.14
C CYS A 90 -3.20 12.55 0.34
N ALA A 91 -4.29 13.13 0.87
CA ALA A 91 -4.33 13.56 2.27
C ALA A 91 -4.25 12.39 3.26
N ALA A 92 -4.72 11.19 2.87
CA ALA A 92 -4.64 10.00 3.71
C ALA A 92 -3.17 9.57 3.90
N MET A 93 -2.43 9.40 2.81
CA MET A 93 -1.01 9.05 2.89
C MET A 93 -0.18 10.14 3.58
N GLU A 94 -0.48 11.42 3.34
CA GLU A 94 0.19 12.50 4.06
C GLU A 94 0.04 12.37 5.58
N GLY A 95 -1.16 12.08 6.06
CA GLY A 95 -1.42 11.88 7.49
C GLY A 95 -0.68 10.66 8.06
N LEU A 96 -0.61 9.56 7.32
CA LEU A 96 0.11 8.34 7.74
C LEU A 96 1.62 8.57 7.81
N ILE A 97 2.19 9.28 6.84
CA ILE A 97 3.60 9.68 6.85
C ILE A 97 3.88 10.61 8.03
N GLU A 98 2.95 11.53 8.35
CA GLU A 98 3.11 12.41 9.50
C GLU A 98 3.07 11.65 10.82
N GLU A 99 2.23 10.62 10.95
CA GLU A 99 2.24 9.75 12.13
C GLU A 99 3.63 9.09 12.34
N ALA A 100 4.26 8.60 11.26
CA ALA A 100 5.62 8.07 11.33
C ALA A 100 6.65 9.14 11.74
N ASN A 101 6.48 10.38 11.29
CA ASN A 101 7.34 11.50 11.69
C ASN A 101 7.20 11.82 13.18
N GLU A 102 5.96 11.90 13.67
CA GLU A 102 5.66 12.16 15.08
C GLU A 102 6.26 11.09 15.99
N ILE A 103 6.24 9.82 15.58
CA ILE A 103 6.91 8.73 16.30
C ILE A 103 8.42 8.96 16.40
N ILE A 104 9.08 9.37 15.30
CA ILE A 104 10.52 9.66 15.30
C ILE A 104 10.85 10.82 16.25
N GLU A 105 9.97 11.80 16.36
CA GLU A 105 10.16 12.99 17.19
C GLU A 105 9.83 12.76 18.68
N SER A 106 8.85 11.91 18.96
CA SER A 106 8.33 11.67 20.32
C SER A 106 8.97 10.49 21.06
N THR A 107 9.76 9.66 20.39
CA THR A 107 10.47 8.51 20.99
C THR A 107 11.96 8.75 21.07
N ASP A 108 12.65 8.10 22.00
CA ASP A 108 14.11 8.21 22.11
C ASP A 108 14.82 7.44 20.99
N LYS A 109 15.90 8.03 20.45
CA LYS A 109 16.71 7.43 19.39
C LYS A 109 17.41 6.17 19.87
N GLY A 110 17.43 5.12 19.04
CA GLY A 110 18.13 3.88 19.33
C GLY A 110 17.40 2.99 20.33
N THR A 111 16.08 3.20 20.50
CA THR A 111 15.27 2.41 21.42
C THR A 111 14.34 1.47 20.69
N MET A 112 14.09 0.31 21.31
CA MET A 112 13.07 -0.63 20.84
C MET A 112 11.67 0.02 20.77
N VAL A 113 11.36 0.96 21.66
CA VAL A 113 10.09 1.69 21.64
C VAL A 113 9.91 2.47 20.33
N ARG A 114 10.99 3.09 19.83
CA ARG A 114 10.98 3.75 18.53
C ARG A 114 10.72 2.75 17.40
N ASP A 115 11.42 1.62 17.38
CA ASP A 115 11.27 0.61 16.34
C ASP A 115 9.84 0.04 16.31
N CYS A 116 9.26 -0.28 17.47
CA CYS A 116 7.85 -0.70 17.57
C CYS A 116 6.90 0.36 17.01
N GLY A 117 7.11 1.64 17.34
CA GLY A 117 6.32 2.74 16.79
C GLY A 117 6.45 2.84 15.26
N LEU A 118 7.67 2.72 14.73
CA LEU A 118 7.91 2.76 13.29
C LEU A 118 7.23 1.61 12.56
N ILE A 119 7.26 0.39 13.13
CA ILE A 119 6.54 -0.77 12.57
C ILE A 119 5.04 -0.50 12.59
N MET A 120 4.48 0.00 13.69
CA MET A 120 3.05 0.33 13.78
C MET A 120 2.61 1.34 12.71
N ALA A 121 3.40 2.39 12.47
CA ALA A 121 3.11 3.37 11.44
C ALA A 121 3.23 2.77 10.02
N ALA A 122 4.28 1.97 9.78
CA ALA A 122 4.49 1.31 8.50
C ALA A 122 3.35 0.35 8.15
N GLN A 123 2.89 -0.49 9.08
CA GLN A 123 1.76 -1.39 8.80
C GLN A 123 0.47 -0.62 8.46
N LYS A 124 0.23 0.54 9.06
CA LYS A 124 -0.92 1.38 8.67
C LYS A 124 -0.80 1.90 7.23
N VAL A 125 0.41 2.21 6.78
CA VAL A 125 0.72 2.55 5.38
C VAL A 125 0.42 1.36 4.48
N GLU A 126 0.96 0.17 4.78
CA GLU A 126 0.71 -1.04 3.97
C GLU A 126 -0.78 -1.33 3.85
N HIS A 127 -1.53 -1.27 4.95
CA HIS A 127 -2.97 -1.52 4.95
C HIS A 127 -3.76 -0.50 4.10
N TYR A 128 -3.31 0.76 4.04
CA TYR A 128 -3.88 1.76 3.15
C TYR A 128 -3.62 1.39 1.68
N GLU A 129 -2.40 0.95 1.35
CA GLU A 129 -2.00 0.59 -0.02
C GLU A 129 -2.67 -0.70 -0.48
N ILE A 130 -2.74 -1.73 0.37
CA ILE A 130 -3.48 -2.98 0.15
C ILE A 130 -4.95 -2.69 -0.20
N ALA A 131 -5.60 -1.80 0.56
CA ALA A 131 -6.99 -1.41 0.30
C ALA A 131 -7.12 -0.65 -1.03
N SER A 132 -6.17 0.25 -1.31
CA SER A 132 -6.15 1.09 -2.51
C SER A 132 -5.92 0.26 -3.77
N TYR A 133 -4.84 -0.51 -3.83
CA TYR A 133 -4.51 -1.39 -4.97
C TYR A 133 -5.56 -2.48 -5.18
N GLY A 134 -6.08 -3.08 -4.10
CA GLY A 134 -7.18 -4.04 -4.19
C GLY A 134 -8.43 -3.47 -4.86
N THR A 135 -8.76 -2.20 -4.56
CA THR A 135 -9.89 -1.50 -5.16
C THR A 135 -9.58 -1.12 -6.61
N LEU A 136 -8.44 -0.48 -6.87
CA LEU A 136 -8.02 -0.05 -8.21
C LEU A 136 -7.96 -1.22 -9.19
N ARG A 137 -7.38 -2.35 -8.79
CA ARG A 137 -7.33 -3.57 -9.62
C ARG A 137 -8.74 -4.06 -9.99
N ASN A 138 -9.68 -4.07 -9.05
CA ASN A 138 -11.05 -4.50 -9.35
C ASN A 138 -11.77 -3.54 -10.29
N VAL A 139 -11.53 -2.24 -10.15
CA VAL A 139 -12.08 -1.23 -11.06
C VAL A 139 -11.46 -1.36 -12.45
N ALA A 140 -10.15 -1.59 -12.56
CA ALA A 140 -9.47 -1.85 -13.83
C ALA A 140 -10.10 -3.04 -14.58
N ARG A 141 -10.34 -4.17 -13.91
CA ARG A 141 -11.07 -5.32 -14.49
C ARG A 141 -12.48 -4.96 -14.94
N THR A 142 -13.18 -4.18 -14.12
CA THR A 142 -14.56 -3.75 -14.43
C THR A 142 -14.63 -2.88 -15.68
N LEU A 143 -13.59 -2.07 -15.93
CA LEU A 143 -13.44 -1.23 -17.11
C LEU A 143 -12.80 -1.96 -18.31
N GLY A 144 -12.41 -3.23 -18.16
CA GLY A 144 -11.79 -4.03 -19.21
C GLY A 144 -10.28 -3.81 -19.40
N TYR A 145 -9.62 -3.14 -18.46
CA TYR A 145 -8.16 -2.90 -18.48
C TYR A 145 -7.40 -4.05 -17.82
N GLU A 146 -7.43 -5.24 -18.43
CA GLU A 146 -6.83 -6.46 -17.83
C GLU A 146 -5.31 -6.37 -17.62
N ASP A 147 -4.58 -5.72 -18.54
CA ASP A 147 -3.13 -5.53 -18.41
C ASP A 147 -2.83 -4.62 -17.20
N ALA A 148 -3.58 -3.52 -17.04
CA ALA A 148 -3.47 -2.65 -15.88
C ALA A 148 -3.84 -3.38 -14.58
N ALA A 149 -4.89 -4.21 -14.61
CA ALA A 149 -5.28 -5.01 -13.45
C ALA A 149 -4.19 -6.01 -13.04
N THR A 150 -3.45 -6.57 -13.99
CA THR A 150 -2.32 -7.48 -13.72
C THR A 150 -1.19 -6.74 -13.01
N LEU A 151 -0.82 -5.55 -13.50
CA LEU A 151 0.19 -4.70 -12.87
C LEU A 151 -0.21 -4.28 -11.45
N LEU A 152 -1.46 -3.85 -11.26
CA LEU A 152 -1.97 -3.47 -9.94
C LEU A 152 -2.05 -4.65 -8.96
N GLN A 153 -2.26 -5.88 -9.45
CA GLN A 153 -2.22 -7.08 -8.63
C GLN A 153 -0.79 -7.40 -8.17
N GLN A 154 0.21 -7.22 -9.04
CA GLN A 154 1.61 -7.43 -8.66
C GLN A 154 2.03 -6.50 -7.52
N THR A 155 1.66 -5.22 -7.59
CA THR A 155 1.90 -4.28 -6.50
C THR A 155 1.15 -4.67 -5.24
N LEU A 156 -0.14 -5.03 -5.34
CA LEU A 156 -0.92 -5.51 -4.19
C LEU A 156 -0.27 -6.71 -3.48
N ASP A 157 0.28 -7.65 -4.23
CA ASP A 157 0.94 -8.84 -3.66
C ASP A 157 2.23 -8.44 -2.94
N GLN A 158 3.00 -7.50 -3.50
CA GLN A 158 4.19 -6.96 -2.85
C GLN A 158 3.87 -6.27 -1.52
N GLU A 159 2.82 -5.43 -1.44
CA GLU A 159 2.46 -4.77 -0.17
C GLU A 159 1.98 -5.78 0.88
N GLY A 160 1.27 -6.83 0.44
CA GLY A 160 0.89 -7.93 1.32
C GLY A 160 2.11 -8.67 1.90
N GLU A 161 3.14 -8.90 1.08
CA GLU A 161 4.41 -9.49 1.54
C GLU A 161 5.14 -8.56 2.51
N THR A 162 5.18 -7.26 2.24
CA THR A 162 5.78 -6.25 3.13
C THR A 162 5.10 -6.21 4.50
N ASP A 163 3.76 -6.18 4.56
CA ASP A 163 3.02 -6.22 5.83
C ASP A 163 3.29 -7.51 6.62
N HIS A 164 3.42 -8.64 5.94
CA HIS A 164 3.82 -9.90 6.58
C HIS A 164 5.23 -9.85 7.17
N ILE A 165 6.19 -9.24 6.47
CA ILE A 165 7.55 -9.02 6.97
C ILE A 165 7.50 -8.13 8.23
N LEU A 166 6.77 -7.02 8.19
CA LEU A 166 6.63 -6.10 9.33
C LEU A 166 5.96 -6.78 10.53
N THR A 167 4.96 -7.62 10.30
CA THR A 167 4.33 -8.44 11.34
C THR A 167 5.34 -9.37 12.00
N GLY A 168 6.17 -10.06 11.20
CA GLY A 168 7.21 -10.94 11.74
C GLY A 168 8.25 -10.19 12.57
N LEU A 169 8.63 -8.97 12.16
CA LEU A 169 9.51 -8.11 12.95
C LEU A 169 8.86 -7.72 14.29
N ALA A 170 7.60 -7.28 14.28
CA ALA A 170 6.86 -6.95 15.49
C ALA A 170 6.78 -8.14 16.48
N GLU A 171 6.47 -9.34 15.99
CA GLU A 171 6.44 -10.56 16.81
C GLU A 171 7.82 -10.89 17.39
N GLY A 172 8.89 -10.67 16.63
CA GLY A 172 10.28 -10.84 17.09
C GLY A 172 10.59 -10.00 18.33
N TYR A 173 10.25 -8.71 18.31
CA TYR A 173 10.44 -7.82 19.46
C TYR A 173 9.66 -8.25 20.70
N VAL A 174 8.41 -8.70 20.53
CA VAL A 174 7.57 -9.18 21.65
C VAL A 174 8.18 -10.42 22.29
N ASN A 175 8.70 -11.35 21.47
CA ASN A 175 9.28 -12.60 21.95
C ASN A 175 10.64 -12.38 22.65
N GLU A 176 11.47 -11.45 22.17
CA GLU A 176 12.71 -11.08 22.85
C GLU A 176 12.44 -10.49 24.24
N GLN A 177 11.47 -9.58 24.39
CA GLN A 177 11.09 -9.07 25.71
C GLN A 177 10.58 -10.16 26.65
N ALA A 178 9.72 -11.06 26.17
CA ALA A 178 9.16 -12.14 27.00
C ALA A 178 10.25 -13.10 27.54
N SER A 179 11.41 -13.17 26.87
CA SER A 179 12.56 -13.96 27.32
C SER A 179 13.46 -13.26 28.36
N VAL A 180 13.40 -11.93 28.44
CA VAL A 180 14.19 -11.11 29.39
C VAL A 180 13.46 -10.94 30.73
N GLU A 181 12.14 -11.10 30.78
CA GLU A 181 11.32 -10.98 32.00
C GLU A 181 11.19 -12.30 32.82
N GLN A 182 11.95 -13.35 32.48
CA GLN A 182 12.03 -14.62 33.25
C GLN A 182 13.36 -14.80 33.96
#